data_AF-A0AAP3H490-F1
#
_entry.id   AF-A0AAP3H490-F1
#
_cell.length_a   1.000
_cell.length_b   1.000
_cell.length_c   1.000
_cell.angle_alpha   90.00
_cell.angle_beta   90.00
_cell.angle_gamma   90.00
#
_symmetry.space_group_name_H-M   'P 1'
#
loop_
_entity.id
_entity.type
_entity.pdbx_description
1 polymer ?
#
loop_
_entity_poly.entity_id
_entity_poly.type
_entity_poly.pdbx_seq_one_letter_code
_entity_poly.pdbx_strand_id
1 'polypeptide(L)'
;MRCKSLTAMLLIGVAASQAQADPRFLAPGDLLPESGVGVTDPMVFFPDMRFPMESGPAYANSSAALIGGRNGPEGDSCDPSNYSYPWRDNFCEYRRMDLAVCGAGGHMGQDLRPATCEKGVHWTVAATDGVVSHIGRFAVTVQSPDGALHRYIHLDMDSVTLNPLDRVKQGDRIGTVSNGWLSEIPIHLHYDIRQPVQIGDAVHALFLPPYSSLVAAYEKLD
;
A
#
# COMPACT_ATOMS: atom_id res chain seq x y z
N MET A 1 11.84 9.22 74.98
CA MET A 1 11.98 9.84 73.64
C MET A 1 11.63 8.79 72.58
N ARG A 2 10.53 8.98 71.84
CA ARG A 2 10.07 8.05 70.78
C ARG A 2 10.66 8.51 69.45
N CYS A 3 11.52 7.70 68.83
CA CYS A 3 12.00 7.94 67.48
C CYS A 3 11.00 7.32 66.48
N LYS A 4 10.34 8.15 65.67
CA LYS A 4 9.44 7.70 64.60
C LYS A 4 10.27 7.41 63.35
N SER A 5 10.23 6.17 62.86
CA SER A 5 10.80 5.81 61.57
C SER A 5 9.82 6.19 60.46
N LEU A 6 10.24 7.05 59.53
CA LEU A 6 9.51 7.32 58.29
C LEU A 6 10.04 6.39 57.20
N THR A 7 9.21 5.46 56.75
CA THR A 7 9.48 4.67 55.54
C THR A 7 9.05 5.51 54.33
N ALA A 8 10.01 5.96 53.53
CA ALA A 8 9.74 6.61 52.26
C ALA A 8 9.44 5.55 51.19
N MET A 9 8.22 5.56 50.65
CA MET A 9 7.80 4.68 49.56
C MET A 9 8.22 5.34 48.24
N LEU A 10 9.17 4.73 47.54
CA LEU A 10 9.66 5.21 46.25
C LEU A 10 8.70 4.76 45.15
N LEU A 11 7.92 5.68 44.58
CA LEU A 11 7.10 5.45 43.39
C LEU A 11 7.99 5.53 42.15
N ILE A 12 8.29 4.38 41.54
CA ILE A 12 8.93 4.31 40.23
C ILE A 12 7.85 4.54 39.18
N GLY A 13 7.79 5.77 38.65
CA GLY A 13 6.95 6.08 37.49
C GLY A 13 7.51 5.43 36.23
N VAL A 14 6.75 4.52 35.63
CA VAL A 14 7.07 3.99 34.30
C VAL A 14 6.66 5.05 33.28
N ALA A 15 7.63 5.79 32.75
CA ALA A 15 7.40 6.65 31.60
C ALA A 15 7.17 5.76 30.37
N ALA A 16 5.95 5.77 29.82
CA ALA A 16 5.69 5.16 28.53
C ALA A 16 6.45 5.95 27.46
N SER A 17 7.44 5.31 26.83
CA SER A 17 8.11 5.88 25.66
C SER A 17 7.10 5.94 24.52
N GLN A 18 6.64 7.13 24.16
CA GLN A 18 5.93 7.32 22.89
C GLN A 18 6.96 7.10 21.78
N ALA A 19 6.82 6.02 21.01
CA ALA A 19 7.57 5.87 19.77
C ALA A 19 7.23 7.09 18.89
N GLN A 20 8.25 7.84 18.49
CA GLN A 20 8.09 8.96 17.56
C GLN A 20 7.61 8.41 16.22
N ALA A 21 6.53 8.97 15.66
CA ALA A 21 6.07 8.60 14.33
C ALA A 21 7.19 8.86 13.30
N ASP A 22 7.42 7.90 12.40
CA ASP A 22 8.40 8.04 11.33
C ASP A 22 7.99 9.19 10.39
N PRO A 23 8.81 10.25 10.24
CA PRO A 23 8.47 11.41 9.41
C PRO A 23 8.33 11.07 7.93
N ARG A 24 8.68 9.86 7.49
CA ARG A 24 8.50 9.38 6.12
C ARG A 24 7.06 9.06 5.77
N PHE A 25 6.13 8.93 6.72
CA PHE A 25 4.76 8.50 6.43
C PHE A 25 3.75 9.47 7.04
N LEU A 26 2.86 10.01 6.22
CA LEU A 26 1.67 10.70 6.73
C LEU A 26 0.66 9.68 7.25
N ALA A 27 -0.28 10.15 8.07
CA ALA A 27 -1.33 9.32 8.65
C ALA A 27 -2.22 8.69 7.56
N PRO A 28 -2.80 7.49 7.80
CA PRO A 28 -3.77 6.89 6.90
C PRO A 28 -4.96 7.83 6.68
N GLY A 29 -5.47 7.86 5.45
CA GLY A 29 -6.52 8.78 5.04
C GLY A 29 -6.09 10.24 4.86
N ASP A 30 -4.81 10.60 5.11
CA ASP A 30 -4.24 11.86 4.63
C ASP A 30 -4.13 11.75 3.10
N LEU A 31 -5.12 12.31 2.40
CA LEU A 31 -5.13 12.41 0.95
C LEU A 31 -4.67 13.80 0.49
N LEU A 32 -4.36 13.95 -0.80
CA LEU A 32 -4.13 15.27 -1.37
C LEU A 32 -5.40 16.12 -1.23
N PRO A 33 -5.28 17.45 -1.00
CA PRO A 33 -6.43 18.33 -0.93
C PRO A 33 -7.34 18.15 -2.14
N GLU A 34 -8.66 18.04 -1.87
CA GLU A 34 -9.70 17.87 -2.89
C GLU A 34 -9.61 16.57 -3.73
N SER A 35 -8.69 15.64 -3.40
CA SER A 35 -8.52 14.40 -4.16
C SER A 35 -9.46 13.28 -3.71
N GLY A 36 -10.07 13.36 -2.52
CA GLY A 36 -11.02 12.36 -2.02
C GLY A 36 -11.35 12.53 -0.55
N VAL A 37 -11.95 11.48 0.04
CA VAL A 37 -12.16 11.36 1.49
C VAL A 37 -11.53 10.05 1.95
N GLY A 38 -10.40 10.15 2.65
CA GLY A 38 -9.61 9.00 3.08
C GLY A 38 -10.21 8.26 4.28
N VAL A 39 -9.78 7.00 4.46
CA VAL A 39 -10.11 6.19 5.63
C VAL A 39 -9.03 6.41 6.68
N THR A 40 -9.41 6.97 7.82
CA THR A 40 -8.45 7.38 8.87
C THR A 40 -8.16 6.30 9.91
N ASP A 41 -8.80 5.13 9.80
CA ASP A 41 -8.53 3.98 10.67
C ASP A 41 -7.10 3.46 10.44
N PRO A 42 -6.23 3.45 11.47
CA PRO A 42 -4.85 2.99 11.33
C PRO A 42 -4.69 1.47 11.32
N MET A 43 -5.78 0.71 11.24
CA MET A 43 -5.75 -0.75 11.21
C MET A 43 -4.76 -1.30 10.16
N VAL A 44 -3.87 -2.16 10.62
CA VAL A 44 -2.98 -2.96 9.78
C VAL A 44 -3.68 -4.28 9.48
N PHE A 45 -4.43 -4.32 8.38
CA PHE A 45 -5.19 -5.52 7.99
C PHE A 45 -4.31 -6.70 7.60
N PHE A 46 -3.12 -6.46 7.07
CA PHE A 46 -2.21 -7.49 6.56
C PHE A 46 -0.83 -7.39 7.24
N PRO A 47 -0.71 -7.68 8.55
CA PRO A 47 0.52 -7.42 9.32
C PRO A 47 1.72 -8.29 8.88
N ASP A 48 1.43 -9.45 8.28
CA ASP A 48 2.44 -10.43 7.84
C ASP A 48 2.84 -10.27 6.37
N MET A 49 2.29 -9.27 5.65
CA MET A 49 2.64 -9.04 4.26
C MET A 49 4.08 -8.52 4.13
N ARG A 50 4.75 -8.92 3.05
CA ARG A 50 5.98 -8.28 2.55
C ARG A 50 5.57 -7.11 1.68
N PHE A 51 6.35 -6.03 1.74
CA PHE A 51 6.14 -4.88 0.86
C PHE A 51 6.22 -5.33 -0.62
N PRO A 52 5.30 -4.90 -1.51
CA PRO A 52 5.16 -5.48 -2.84
C PRO A 52 6.20 -5.01 -3.87
N MET A 53 7.17 -4.19 -3.46
CA MET A 53 8.37 -3.88 -4.24
C MET A 53 9.56 -4.67 -3.71
N GLU A 54 10.41 -5.16 -4.61
CA GLU A 54 11.59 -5.96 -4.25
C GLU A 54 12.50 -5.19 -3.28
N SER A 55 12.78 -3.92 -3.59
CA SER A 55 13.67 -3.05 -2.83
C SER A 55 13.13 -1.63 -2.72
N GLY A 56 13.61 -0.91 -1.69
CA GLY A 56 13.45 0.53 -1.56
C GLY A 56 14.60 1.29 -2.25
N PRO A 57 14.48 2.62 -2.42
CA PRO A 57 13.33 3.41 -2.00
C PRO A 57 12.10 3.20 -2.89
N ALA A 58 10.92 3.39 -2.30
CA ALA A 58 9.64 3.48 -3.02
C ALA A 58 8.83 4.65 -2.45
N TYR A 59 7.82 5.11 -3.21
CA TYR A 59 7.05 6.30 -2.85
C TYR A 59 5.56 6.04 -3.00
N ALA A 60 4.86 5.91 -1.88
CA ALA A 60 3.39 5.82 -1.88
C ALA A 60 2.80 7.22 -2.03
N ASN A 61 2.20 7.50 -3.18
CA ASN A 61 1.56 8.77 -3.50
C ASN A 61 0.69 8.68 -4.76
N SER A 62 -0.22 9.63 -4.97
CA SER A 62 -1.18 9.60 -6.09
C SER A 62 -0.51 9.56 -7.46
N SER A 63 -0.89 8.60 -8.32
CA SER A 63 -0.61 8.66 -9.76
C SER A 63 -1.48 9.69 -10.49
N ALA A 64 -2.62 10.08 -9.91
CA ALA A 64 -3.62 10.90 -10.58
C ALA A 64 -3.55 12.37 -10.20
N ALA A 65 -3.34 12.71 -8.93
CA ALA A 65 -3.47 14.07 -8.40
C ALA A 65 -2.13 14.82 -8.24
N LEU A 66 -1.00 14.16 -8.46
CA LEU A 66 0.32 14.79 -8.49
C LEU A 66 0.71 15.29 -9.89
N ILE A 67 1.84 15.99 -9.98
CA ILE A 67 2.38 16.57 -11.22
C ILE A 67 2.47 15.49 -12.31
N GLY A 68 1.95 15.81 -13.49
CA GLY A 68 1.88 14.88 -14.64
C GLY A 68 0.81 13.78 -14.51
N GLY A 69 0.05 13.77 -13.42
CA GLY A 69 -1.14 12.97 -13.25
C GLY A 69 -2.37 13.62 -13.89
N ARG A 70 -3.37 12.81 -14.24
CA ARG A 70 -4.57 13.26 -14.99
C ARG A 70 -5.38 14.37 -14.30
N ASN A 71 -5.38 14.40 -12.97
CA ASN A 71 -6.13 15.34 -12.13
C ASN A 71 -5.20 16.31 -11.39
N GLY A 72 -3.89 16.20 -11.60
CA GLY A 72 -2.90 17.02 -10.93
C GLY A 72 -2.45 18.22 -11.77
N PRO A 73 -1.47 18.98 -11.28
CA PRO A 73 -0.83 20.04 -12.06
C PRO A 73 -0.20 19.50 -13.35
N GLU A 74 -0.19 20.33 -14.39
CA GLU A 74 0.57 20.03 -15.61
C GLU A 74 2.06 19.85 -15.29
N GLY A 75 2.71 18.93 -15.99
CA GLY A 75 4.14 18.68 -15.86
C GLY A 75 4.51 17.24 -16.22
N ASP A 76 5.76 16.89 -15.93
CA ASP A 76 6.27 15.54 -16.15
C ASP A 76 5.93 14.64 -14.95
N SER A 77 5.35 13.47 -15.22
CA SER A 77 5.09 12.48 -14.18
C SER A 77 6.36 11.96 -13.49
N CYS A 78 7.51 12.13 -14.14
CA CYS A 78 8.84 11.86 -13.61
C CYS A 78 9.43 13.00 -12.76
N ASP A 79 8.67 14.06 -12.46
CA ASP A 79 9.15 15.16 -11.62
C ASP A 79 9.75 14.64 -10.29
N PRO A 80 10.95 15.09 -9.87
CA PRO A 80 11.61 14.61 -8.65
C PRO A 80 10.76 14.73 -7.38
N SER A 81 9.82 15.68 -7.31
CA SER A 81 8.91 15.81 -6.18
C SER A 81 7.98 14.61 -6.01
N ASN A 82 7.67 13.87 -7.08
CA ASN A 82 6.91 12.62 -7.05
C ASN A 82 7.71 11.45 -6.44
N TYR A 83 9.02 11.60 -6.26
CA TYR A 83 9.94 10.59 -5.73
C TYR A 83 10.52 11.04 -4.39
N SER A 84 9.64 11.48 -3.48
CA SER A 84 10.02 12.05 -2.20
C SER A 84 9.13 11.56 -1.05
N TYR A 85 9.66 11.66 0.17
CA TYR A 85 8.90 11.53 1.40
C TYR A 85 8.35 12.90 1.84
N PRO A 86 7.26 12.94 2.63
CA PRO A 86 6.56 11.78 3.18
C PRO A 86 5.65 11.10 2.16
N TRP A 87 5.41 9.80 2.37
CA TRP A 87 4.35 9.06 1.72
C TRP A 87 2.99 9.64 2.09
N ARG A 88 2.06 9.49 1.16
CA ARG A 88 0.67 9.92 1.31
C ARG A 88 -0.26 8.84 0.77
N ASP A 89 -1.33 8.60 1.53
CA ASP A 89 -2.38 7.66 1.13
C ASP A 89 -3.07 8.18 -0.14
N ASN A 90 -3.51 7.25 -0.99
CA ASN A 90 -4.36 7.57 -2.13
C ASN A 90 -5.53 6.59 -2.30
N PHE A 91 -5.78 5.72 -1.33
CA PHE A 91 -6.98 4.92 -1.25
C PHE A 91 -8.20 5.83 -1.05
N CYS A 92 -9.34 5.51 -1.68
CA CYS A 92 -10.53 6.38 -1.72
C CYS A 92 -10.37 7.74 -2.41
N GLU A 93 -9.27 8.01 -3.14
CA GLU A 93 -9.24 9.14 -4.07
C GLU A 93 -10.38 9.02 -5.09
N TYR A 94 -10.97 10.14 -5.51
CA TYR A 94 -12.12 10.16 -6.41
C TYR A 94 -11.82 9.39 -7.70
N ARG A 95 -12.52 8.25 -7.84
CA ARG A 95 -12.58 7.40 -9.03
C ARG A 95 -14.03 6.94 -9.19
N ARG A 96 -14.35 6.32 -10.32
CA ARG A 96 -15.73 5.90 -10.65
C ARG A 96 -16.20 4.63 -9.92
N MET A 97 -15.43 4.10 -8.98
CA MET A 97 -15.73 2.83 -8.32
C MET A 97 -16.50 3.05 -7.03
N ASP A 98 -17.60 2.32 -6.86
CA ASP A 98 -18.31 2.24 -5.59
C ASP A 98 -17.57 1.27 -4.65
N LEU A 99 -17.05 1.79 -3.55
CA LEU A 99 -16.26 1.03 -2.58
C LEU A 99 -16.92 1.18 -1.21
N ALA A 100 -17.33 0.04 -0.62
CA ALA A 100 -18.08 0.03 0.64
C ALA A 100 -17.38 0.76 1.80
N VAL A 101 -16.04 0.80 1.79
CA VAL A 101 -15.23 1.47 2.81
C VAL A 101 -14.97 2.95 2.53
N CYS A 102 -15.28 3.43 1.33
CA CYS A 102 -15.07 4.83 0.93
C CYS A 102 -16.41 5.56 0.88
N GLY A 103 -16.56 6.64 1.66
CA GLY A 103 -17.82 7.39 1.76
C GLY A 103 -18.33 8.01 0.45
N ALA A 104 -17.48 8.13 -0.56
CA ALA A 104 -17.82 8.66 -1.89
C ALA A 104 -17.39 7.72 -3.04
N GLY A 105 -17.15 6.43 -2.74
CA GLY A 105 -16.41 5.54 -3.65
C GLY A 105 -14.95 5.98 -3.79
N GLY A 106 -14.20 5.36 -4.71
CA GLY A 106 -12.88 5.85 -5.05
C GLY A 106 -11.86 4.83 -5.53
N HIS A 107 -10.60 5.18 -5.34
CA HIS A 107 -9.45 4.40 -5.71
C HIS A 107 -9.34 3.11 -4.88
N MET A 108 -9.14 1.97 -5.55
CA MET A 108 -9.24 0.63 -4.96
C MET A 108 -7.98 0.14 -4.25
N GLY A 109 -6.90 0.91 -4.26
CA GLY A 109 -5.61 0.47 -3.76
C GLY A 109 -4.71 1.65 -3.41
N GLN A 110 -3.42 1.36 -3.33
CA GLN A 110 -2.38 2.35 -3.18
C GLN A 110 -1.50 2.35 -4.43
N ASP A 111 -1.25 3.53 -4.98
CA ASP A 111 -0.21 3.69 -6.00
C ASP A 111 1.17 3.83 -5.34
N LEU A 112 2.14 3.09 -5.87
CA LEU A 112 3.53 3.04 -5.42
C LEU A 112 4.45 3.35 -6.59
N ARG A 113 5.22 4.44 -6.50
CA ARG A 113 6.32 4.71 -7.43
C ARG A 113 7.56 3.94 -7.01
N PRO A 114 8.29 3.34 -7.97
CA PRO A 114 9.57 2.71 -7.69
C PRO A 114 10.69 3.76 -7.46
N ALA A 115 11.92 3.30 -7.24
CA ALA A 115 13.05 4.18 -6.92
C ALA A 115 13.38 5.21 -8.01
N THR A 116 13.11 4.88 -9.29
CA THR A 116 13.33 5.79 -10.43
C THR A 116 12.13 5.80 -11.38
N CYS A 117 11.98 6.86 -12.17
CA CYS A 117 10.95 6.95 -13.20
C CYS A 117 11.35 6.16 -14.46
N GLU A 118 11.45 4.84 -14.36
CA GLU A 118 11.83 3.98 -15.47
C GLU A 118 10.95 2.72 -15.52
N LYS A 119 10.29 2.51 -16.66
CA LYS A 119 9.43 1.35 -16.89
C LYS A 119 10.26 0.11 -17.14
N GLY A 120 9.79 -1.04 -16.67
CA GLY A 120 10.40 -2.34 -16.92
C GLY A 120 11.64 -2.64 -16.06
N VAL A 121 12.03 -1.74 -15.14
CA VAL A 121 13.27 -1.87 -14.35
C VAL A 121 13.06 -2.47 -12.97
N HIS A 122 12.06 -1.97 -12.23
CA HIS A 122 11.92 -2.27 -10.80
C HIS A 122 10.99 -3.45 -10.59
N TRP A 123 11.47 -4.50 -9.92
CA TRP A 123 10.68 -5.69 -9.64
C TRP A 123 9.63 -5.45 -8.56
N THR A 124 8.43 -5.94 -8.84
CA THR A 124 7.44 -6.26 -7.82
C THR A 124 7.64 -7.69 -7.33
N VAL A 125 7.30 -7.94 -6.07
CA VAL A 125 7.42 -9.26 -5.44
C VAL A 125 6.14 -9.66 -4.75
N ALA A 126 5.91 -10.96 -4.61
CA ALA A 126 4.75 -11.50 -3.93
C ALA A 126 4.76 -11.03 -2.46
N ALA A 127 3.75 -10.26 -2.08
CA ALA A 127 3.54 -9.79 -0.72
C ALA A 127 3.20 -10.91 0.27
N THR A 128 2.81 -12.09 -0.23
CA THR A 128 2.40 -13.25 0.56
C THR A 128 2.74 -14.52 -0.20
N ASP A 129 2.87 -15.62 0.54
CA ASP A 129 2.69 -16.95 -0.03
C ASP A 129 1.31 -17.04 -0.69
N GLY A 130 1.21 -17.76 -1.81
CA GLY A 130 -0.08 -17.91 -2.47
C GLY A 130 -0.03 -18.68 -3.78
N VAL A 131 -1.13 -18.56 -4.51
CA VAL A 131 -1.30 -19.13 -5.85
C VAL A 131 -1.67 -18.00 -6.81
N VAL A 132 -1.04 -17.97 -7.98
CA VAL A 132 -1.42 -17.05 -9.06
C VAL A 132 -2.83 -17.42 -9.54
N SER A 133 -3.82 -16.63 -9.16
CA SER A 133 -5.22 -16.92 -9.46
C SER A 133 -5.68 -16.34 -10.79
N HIS A 134 -5.00 -15.30 -11.27
CA HIS A 134 -5.33 -14.64 -12.53
C HIS A 134 -4.14 -13.84 -13.08
N ILE A 135 -3.95 -13.89 -14.40
CA ILE A 135 -3.07 -13.00 -15.16
C ILE A 135 -3.96 -12.22 -16.11
N GLY A 136 -4.07 -10.93 -15.85
CA GLY A 136 -4.82 -9.98 -16.67
C GLY A 136 -3.92 -9.28 -17.69
N ARG A 137 -4.52 -8.36 -18.45
CA ARG A 137 -3.82 -7.62 -19.51
C ARG A 137 -2.61 -6.80 -19.03
N PHE A 138 -2.64 -6.32 -17.79
CA PHE A 138 -1.58 -5.48 -17.20
C PHE A 138 -1.32 -5.84 -15.73
N ALA A 139 -1.72 -7.04 -15.30
CA ALA A 139 -1.77 -7.37 -13.88
C ALA A 139 -1.59 -8.85 -13.60
N VAL A 140 -1.03 -9.14 -12.43
CA VAL A 140 -1.02 -10.48 -11.83
C VAL A 140 -1.80 -10.42 -10.53
N THR A 141 -2.60 -11.45 -10.24
CA THR A 141 -3.30 -11.61 -8.95
C THR A 141 -2.80 -12.86 -8.25
N VAL A 142 -2.37 -12.70 -7.01
CA VAL A 142 -1.99 -13.80 -6.11
C VAL A 142 -3.09 -13.94 -5.06
N GLN A 143 -3.68 -15.13 -4.96
CA GLN A 143 -4.58 -15.49 -3.87
C GLN A 143 -3.78 -16.06 -2.70
N SER A 144 -3.90 -15.43 -1.53
CA SER A 144 -3.32 -15.90 -0.27
C SER A 144 -4.11 -17.09 0.30
N PRO A 145 -3.55 -17.84 1.27
CA PRO A 145 -4.23 -18.99 1.87
C PRO A 145 -5.56 -18.67 2.56
N ASP A 146 -5.73 -17.45 3.08
CA ASP A 146 -6.97 -16.95 3.68
C ASP A 146 -7.97 -16.39 2.64
N GLY A 147 -7.64 -16.50 1.35
CA GLY A 147 -8.51 -16.15 0.24
C GLY A 147 -8.43 -14.69 -0.21
N ALA A 148 -7.60 -13.86 0.42
CA ALA A 148 -7.34 -12.50 -0.03
C ALA A 148 -6.73 -12.50 -1.44
N LEU A 149 -7.15 -11.55 -2.27
CA LEU A 149 -6.62 -11.38 -3.63
C LEU A 149 -5.70 -10.16 -3.64
N HIS A 150 -4.39 -10.40 -3.71
CA HIS A 150 -3.36 -9.38 -3.85
C HIS A 150 -3.12 -9.12 -5.34
N ARG A 151 -3.39 -7.90 -5.81
CA ARG A 151 -3.28 -7.55 -7.23
C ARG A 151 -2.12 -6.58 -7.44
N TYR A 152 -1.28 -6.92 -8.41
CA TYR A 152 -0.15 -6.13 -8.87
C TYR A 152 -0.50 -5.61 -10.26
N ILE A 153 -0.82 -4.34 -10.38
CA ILE A 153 -1.36 -3.73 -11.60
C ILE A 153 -0.37 -2.71 -12.17
N HIS A 154 -0.41 -2.54 -13.49
CA HIS A 154 0.53 -1.75 -14.30
C HIS A 154 1.92 -2.38 -14.39
N LEU A 155 1.95 -3.71 -14.54
CA LEU A 155 3.17 -4.44 -14.78
C LEU A 155 3.60 -4.37 -16.25
N ASP A 156 4.90 -4.48 -16.48
CA ASP A 156 5.45 -4.86 -17.77
C ASP A 156 5.20 -6.35 -17.99
N MET A 157 4.22 -6.68 -18.83
CA MET A 157 3.78 -8.06 -19.01
C MET A 157 4.82 -8.93 -19.72
N ASP A 158 5.78 -8.35 -20.43
CA ASP A 158 6.88 -9.10 -21.05
C ASP A 158 7.87 -9.64 -19.99
N SER A 159 7.88 -9.04 -18.79
CA SER A 159 8.68 -9.51 -17.65
C SER A 159 8.02 -10.64 -16.85
N VAL A 160 6.71 -10.86 -17.02
CA VAL A 160 5.94 -11.83 -16.24
C VAL A 160 6.15 -13.23 -16.81
N THR A 161 6.83 -14.09 -16.06
CA THR A 161 7.08 -15.49 -16.45
C THR A 161 6.14 -16.49 -15.77
N LEU A 162 5.24 -16.00 -14.92
CA LEU A 162 4.28 -16.81 -14.16
C LEU A 162 3.09 -17.23 -15.02
N ASN A 163 2.41 -18.30 -14.59
CA ASN A 163 1.17 -18.80 -15.15
C ASN A 163 0.09 -18.93 -14.07
N PRO A 164 -1.21 -18.90 -14.44
CA PRO A 164 -2.26 -19.28 -13.50
C PRO A 164 -2.00 -20.65 -12.88
N LEU A 165 -2.29 -20.77 -11.59
CA LEU A 165 -2.03 -21.92 -10.71
C LEU A 165 -0.58 -22.11 -10.24
N ASP A 166 0.36 -21.30 -10.71
CA ASP A 166 1.71 -21.29 -10.14
C ASP A 166 1.66 -20.91 -8.65
N ARG A 167 2.48 -21.58 -7.85
CA ARG A 167 2.66 -21.25 -6.43
C ARG A 167 3.80 -20.27 -6.31
N VAL A 168 3.58 -19.22 -5.54
CA VAL A 168 4.61 -18.23 -5.20
C VAL A 168 4.82 -18.22 -3.70
N LYS A 169 6.06 -17.94 -3.30
CA LYS A 169 6.45 -17.62 -1.94
C LYS A 169 6.54 -16.12 -1.77
N GLN A 170 6.28 -15.64 -0.56
CA GLN A 170 6.51 -14.25 -0.21
C GLN A 170 7.94 -13.84 -0.59
N GLY A 171 8.07 -12.78 -1.37
CA GLY A 171 9.34 -12.30 -1.94
C GLY A 171 9.67 -12.79 -3.35
N ASP A 172 8.95 -13.78 -3.89
CA ASP A 172 9.15 -14.21 -5.28
C ASP A 172 8.78 -13.10 -6.26
N ARG A 173 9.58 -12.92 -7.32
CA ARG A 173 9.34 -11.92 -8.36
C ARG A 173 8.04 -12.20 -9.11
N ILE A 174 7.26 -11.14 -9.34
CA ILE A 174 5.99 -11.21 -10.09
C ILE A 174 6.15 -10.63 -11.50
N GLY A 175 6.64 -9.39 -11.58
CA GLY A 175 6.82 -8.63 -12.81
C GLY A 175 7.42 -7.26 -12.48
N THR A 176 8.00 -6.57 -13.46
CA THR A 176 8.54 -5.23 -13.27
C THR A 176 7.46 -4.16 -13.43
N VAL A 177 7.61 -3.04 -12.73
CA VAL A 177 6.68 -1.90 -12.78
C VAL A 177 6.73 -1.21 -14.14
N SER A 178 5.58 -0.79 -14.65
CA SER A 178 5.41 -0.13 -15.93
C SER A 178 4.34 0.96 -15.87
N ASN A 179 3.91 1.42 -17.04
CA ASN A 179 2.80 2.34 -17.26
C ASN A 179 1.68 1.71 -18.11
N GLY A 180 1.64 0.37 -18.16
CA GLY A 180 0.71 -0.39 -18.99
C GLY A 180 -0.76 -0.13 -18.62
N TRP A 181 -1.50 0.48 -19.54
CA TRP A 181 -2.94 0.71 -19.45
C TRP A 181 -3.56 0.83 -20.85
N LEU A 182 -4.86 1.13 -20.95
CA LEU A 182 -5.54 1.43 -22.23
C LEU A 182 -4.91 2.63 -22.97
N SER A 183 -4.28 3.53 -22.21
CA SER A 183 -3.45 4.66 -22.61
C SER A 183 -2.36 4.80 -21.56
N GLU A 184 -1.12 5.13 -21.93
CA GLU A 184 -0.04 5.30 -20.94
C GLU A 184 -0.43 6.29 -19.83
N ILE A 185 -0.13 5.92 -18.60
CA ILE A 185 -0.32 6.71 -17.37
C ILE A 185 1.04 6.91 -16.69
N PRO A 186 1.18 7.68 -15.59
CA PRO A 186 2.43 7.73 -14.83
C PRO A 186 2.97 6.34 -14.47
N ILE A 187 4.29 6.15 -14.46
CA ILE A 187 4.91 4.86 -14.11
C ILE A 187 4.71 4.62 -12.60
N HIS A 188 3.96 3.59 -12.24
CA HIS A 188 3.72 3.18 -10.86
C HIS A 188 3.19 1.74 -10.81
N LEU A 189 3.35 1.10 -9.66
CA LEU A 189 2.57 -0.08 -9.29
C LEU A 189 1.25 0.42 -8.69
N HIS A 190 0.12 -0.03 -9.23
CA HIS A 190 -1.14 0.02 -8.49
C HIS A 190 -1.28 -1.29 -7.72
N TYR A 191 -1.29 -1.21 -6.39
CA TYR A 191 -1.38 -2.36 -5.51
C TYR A 191 -2.67 -2.31 -4.69
N ASP A 192 -3.47 -3.36 -4.80
CA ASP A 192 -4.70 -3.49 -4.04
C ASP A 192 -4.88 -4.89 -3.48
N ILE A 193 -5.69 -4.98 -2.43
CA ILE A 193 -6.05 -6.24 -1.80
C ILE A 193 -7.57 -6.31 -1.67
N ARG A 194 -8.14 -7.38 -2.24
CA ARG A 194 -9.56 -7.71 -2.09
C ARG A 194 -9.73 -8.86 -1.10
N GLN A 195 -10.27 -8.57 0.07
CA GLN A 195 -10.46 -9.52 1.16
C GLN A 195 -11.88 -10.11 1.15
N PRO A 196 -12.04 -11.44 1.21
CA PRO A 196 -13.31 -12.05 1.61
C PRO A 196 -13.57 -11.76 3.10
N VAL A 197 -14.67 -11.06 3.39
CA VAL A 197 -15.13 -10.68 4.72
C VAL A 197 -16.54 -11.19 4.93
N GLN A 198 -16.78 -11.89 6.03
CA GLN A 198 -18.12 -12.29 6.44
C GLN A 198 -18.85 -11.09 7.08
N ILE A 199 -20.01 -10.72 6.52
CA ILE A 199 -20.91 -9.70 7.09
C ILE A 199 -22.28 -10.33 7.24
N GLY A 200 -22.68 -10.58 8.50
CA GLY A 200 -23.87 -11.37 8.79
C GLY A 200 -23.73 -12.79 8.22
N ASP A 201 -24.69 -13.22 7.39
CA ASP A 201 -24.71 -14.55 6.78
C ASP A 201 -24.06 -14.62 5.39
N ALA A 202 -23.54 -13.51 4.86
CA ALA A 202 -22.94 -13.44 3.53
C ALA A 202 -21.43 -13.14 3.55
N VAL A 203 -20.71 -13.74 2.59
CA VAL A 203 -19.31 -13.38 2.30
C VAL A 203 -19.29 -12.28 1.24
N HIS A 204 -18.63 -11.17 1.57
CA HIS A 204 -18.41 -10.05 0.67
C HIS A 204 -16.92 -9.94 0.35
N ALA A 205 -16.57 -9.75 -0.92
CA ALA A 205 -15.17 -9.50 -1.30
C ALA A 205 -14.95 -7.99 -1.43
N LEU A 206 -14.34 -7.39 -0.40
CA LEU A 206 -14.16 -5.95 -0.23
C LEU A 206 -12.72 -5.52 -0.51
N PHE A 207 -12.54 -4.33 -1.07
CA PHE A 207 -11.24 -3.67 -1.08
C PHE A 207 -11.00 -3.07 0.30
N LEU A 208 -9.90 -3.44 0.94
CA LEU A 208 -9.49 -2.90 2.23
C LEU A 208 -8.37 -1.87 2.04
N PRO A 209 -8.30 -0.82 2.88
CA PRO A 209 -7.22 0.18 2.81
C PRO A 209 -5.85 -0.49 2.99
N PRO A 210 -4.96 -0.48 1.98
CA PRO A 210 -3.68 -1.16 2.09
C PRO A 210 -2.60 -0.29 2.76
N TYR A 211 -2.79 1.03 2.85
CA TYR A 211 -1.75 2.00 3.20
C TYR A 211 -1.05 1.69 4.54
N SER A 212 -1.80 1.50 5.63
CA SER A 212 -1.20 1.16 6.94
C SER A 212 -0.42 -0.15 6.91
N SER A 213 -0.88 -1.14 6.13
CA SER A 213 -0.17 -2.42 5.97
C SER A 213 1.10 -2.26 5.13
N LEU A 214 1.07 -1.39 4.11
CA LEU A 214 2.23 -1.05 3.30
C LEU A 214 3.30 -0.30 4.10
N VAL A 215 2.90 0.65 4.95
CA VAL A 215 3.81 1.35 5.88
C VAL A 215 4.48 0.32 6.80
N ALA A 216 3.70 -0.49 7.50
CA ALA A 216 4.22 -1.50 8.42
C ALA A 216 5.13 -2.54 7.73
N ALA A 217 4.86 -2.87 6.46
CA ALA A 217 5.68 -3.78 5.67
C ALA A 217 6.98 -3.12 5.16
N TYR A 218 6.93 -1.83 4.82
CA TYR A 218 8.09 -1.08 4.35
C TYR A 218 9.08 -0.74 5.47
N GLU A 219 8.59 -0.52 6.69
CA GLU A 219 9.43 -0.36 7.89
C GLU A 219 10.27 -1.61 8.21
N LYS A 220 9.88 -2.79 7.71
CA LYS A 220 10.58 -4.07 7.88
C LYS A 220 11.51 -4.43 6.70
N LEU A 221 11.63 -3.57 5.69
CA LEU A 221 12.24 -3.91 4.40
C LEU A 221 13.77 -4.04 4.42
N ASP A 222 14.44 -3.51 5.45
CA ASP A 222 15.90 -3.44 5.67
C ASP A 222 16.82 -3.86 4.51
#